data_AF-A0A3B8MUU7-F1
#
_entry.id   AF-A0A3B8MUU7-F1
#
_cell.length_a   1.000
_cell.length_b   1.000
_cell.length_c   1.000
_cell.angle_alpha   90.00
_cell.angle_beta   90.00
_cell.angle_gamma   90.00
#
_symmetry.space_group_name_H-M   'P 1'
#
loop_
_entity.id
_entity.type
_entity.pdbx_description
1 polymer ?
#
loop_
_entity_poly.entity_id
_entity_poly.type
_entity_poly.pdbx_seq_one_letter_code
_entity_poly.pdbx_strand_id
1 'polypeptide(L)'
;MRAAWTNAAPHHTFARMAKVGKEEVMGILTAVEYWAGERDDEADYQRMLRELNAISDRMTCIEGVTTVVHERRDDKSSTPRIEIKWPSRWMHEPDFRERLLEAEPRVMLDDRGAREGRVFIIPFSLQDGEGARVGQAIASVLEREQESGGDQTSIVRQ
;
A
#
# COMPACT_ATOMS: atom_id res chain seq x y z
N MET A 1 43.74 -5.72 -10.65
CA MET A 1 44.14 -6.97 -11.33
C MET A 1 44.11 -8.21 -10.42
N ARG A 2 44.69 -8.17 -9.21
CA ARG A 2 44.75 -9.35 -8.31
C ARG A 2 43.36 -9.92 -7.91
N ALA A 3 42.41 -9.05 -7.54
CA ALA A 3 41.05 -9.47 -7.17
C ALA A 3 40.24 -10.11 -8.32
N ALA A 4 40.38 -9.60 -9.54
CA ALA A 4 39.71 -10.18 -10.72
C ALA A 4 40.29 -11.56 -11.07
N TRP A 5 41.61 -11.73 -10.93
CA TRP A 5 42.28 -13.03 -11.12
C TRP A 5 41.85 -14.05 -10.06
N THR A 6 41.78 -13.62 -8.78
CA THR A 6 41.32 -14.50 -7.70
C THR A 6 39.90 -15.00 -7.95
N ASN A 7 38.98 -14.17 -8.44
CA ASN A 7 37.60 -14.57 -8.73
C ASN A 7 37.40 -15.28 -10.09
N ALA A 8 38.46 -15.47 -10.88
CA ALA A 8 38.40 -16.22 -12.13
C ALA A 8 38.49 -17.74 -11.87
N ALA A 9 37.91 -18.54 -12.78
CA ALA A 9 38.11 -19.99 -12.73
C ALA A 9 39.61 -20.34 -12.88
N PRO A 10 40.13 -21.36 -12.18
CA PRO A 10 39.43 -22.41 -11.42
C PRO A 10 39.38 -22.16 -9.90
N HIS A 11 39.69 -20.96 -9.43
CA HIS A 11 39.82 -20.69 -8.00
C HIS A 11 38.45 -20.80 -7.30
N HIS A 12 38.38 -21.68 -6.28
CA HIS A 12 37.23 -21.77 -5.38
C HIS A 12 37.14 -20.48 -4.57
N THR A 13 36.32 -19.56 -5.06
CA THR A 13 36.16 -18.22 -4.49
C THR A 13 34.75 -17.94 -4.07
N PHE A 14 34.61 -16.92 -3.23
CA PHE A 14 33.35 -16.41 -2.73
C PHE A 14 32.33 -16.11 -3.85
N ALA A 15 32.79 -15.76 -5.07
CA ALA A 15 31.89 -15.54 -6.20
C ALA A 15 31.05 -16.78 -6.58
N ARG A 16 31.52 -18.00 -6.29
CA ARG A 16 30.79 -19.24 -6.61
C ARG A 16 29.55 -19.46 -5.73
N MET A 17 29.62 -19.07 -4.46
CA MET A 17 28.46 -19.10 -3.55
C MET A 17 27.47 -17.95 -3.81
N ALA A 18 27.91 -16.88 -4.46
CA ALA A 18 27.08 -15.75 -4.87
C ALA A 18 26.52 -15.88 -6.30
N LYS A 19 26.56 -17.08 -6.90
CA LYS A 19 26.05 -17.29 -8.25
C LYS A 19 24.53 -17.20 -8.26
N VAL A 20 24.02 -16.26 -9.04
CA VAL A 20 22.60 -16.03 -9.28
C VAL A 20 21.98 -17.26 -9.97
N GLY A 21 20.80 -17.67 -9.50
CA GLY A 21 20.01 -18.76 -10.08
C GLY A 21 19.46 -18.40 -11.46
N LYS A 22 19.05 -19.39 -12.25
CA LYS A 22 18.50 -19.15 -13.60
C LYS A 22 17.20 -18.35 -13.55
N GLU A 23 16.38 -18.55 -12.53
CA GLU A 23 15.12 -17.85 -12.29
C GLU A 23 15.35 -16.37 -11.98
N GLU A 24 16.34 -16.07 -11.14
CA GLU A 24 16.73 -14.70 -10.79
C GLU A 24 17.32 -13.96 -12.01
N VAL A 25 18.13 -14.65 -12.84
CA VAL A 25 18.65 -14.09 -14.10
C VAL A 25 17.50 -13.72 -15.03
N MET A 26 16.53 -14.62 -15.23
CA MET A 26 15.37 -14.34 -16.07
C MET A 26 14.51 -13.20 -15.49
N GLY A 27 14.29 -13.18 -14.17
CA GLY A 27 13.54 -12.11 -13.51
C GLY A 27 14.18 -10.73 -13.67
N ILE A 28 15.51 -10.62 -13.53
CA ILE A 28 16.24 -9.37 -13.75
C ILE A 28 16.22 -8.98 -15.23
N LEU A 29 16.40 -9.94 -16.15
CA LEU A 29 16.33 -9.67 -17.58
C LEU A 29 14.97 -9.09 -17.98
N THR A 30 13.88 -9.74 -17.58
CA THR A 30 12.52 -9.25 -17.84
C THR A 30 12.29 -7.88 -17.20
N ALA A 31 12.75 -7.64 -15.97
CA ALA A 31 12.62 -6.34 -15.32
C ALA A 31 13.35 -5.22 -16.08
N VAL A 32 14.55 -5.50 -16.62
CA VAL A 32 15.32 -4.53 -17.42
C VAL A 32 14.64 -4.27 -18.77
N GLU A 33 14.16 -5.31 -19.45
CA GLU A 33 13.44 -5.18 -20.72
C GLU A 33 12.16 -4.34 -20.54
N TYR A 34 11.37 -4.66 -19.50
CA TYR A 34 10.17 -3.90 -19.14
C TYR A 34 10.51 -2.43 -18.86
N TRP A 35 11.50 -2.17 -18.00
CA TRP A 35 11.88 -0.81 -17.62
C TRP A 35 12.43 0.00 -18.81
N ALA A 36 13.21 -0.60 -19.69
CA ALA A 36 13.86 0.09 -20.79
C ALA A 36 12.95 0.32 -22.02
N GLY A 37 11.95 -0.53 -22.24
CA GLY A 37 11.18 -0.54 -23.49
C GLY A 37 9.66 -0.51 -23.36
N GLU A 38 9.10 -1.00 -22.26
CA GLU A 38 7.64 -1.23 -22.14
C GLU A 38 6.96 -0.34 -21.10
N ARG A 39 7.71 0.18 -20.13
CA ARG A 39 7.16 0.96 -19.03
C ARG A 39 6.58 2.30 -19.50
N ASP A 40 5.29 2.48 -19.23
CA ASP A 40 4.55 3.73 -19.49
C ASP A 40 4.21 4.40 -18.15
N ASP A 41 4.98 5.42 -17.79
CA ASP A 41 4.83 6.17 -16.54
C ASP A 41 3.47 6.88 -16.42
N GLU A 42 2.88 7.31 -17.55
CA GLU A 42 1.59 8.02 -17.54
C GLU A 42 0.46 7.02 -17.39
N ALA A 43 0.50 5.89 -18.10
CA ALA A 43 -0.47 4.82 -17.91
C ALA A 43 -0.45 4.29 -16.47
N ASP A 44 0.73 4.09 -15.89
CA ASP A 44 0.91 3.72 -14.48
C ASP A 44 0.29 4.77 -13.55
N TYR A 45 0.50 6.06 -13.82
CA TYR A 45 -0.07 7.14 -13.02
C TYR A 45 -1.60 7.14 -13.07
N GLN A 46 -2.19 7.03 -14.26
CA GLN A 46 -3.64 6.96 -14.42
C GLN A 46 -4.23 5.72 -13.76
N ARG A 47 -3.52 4.58 -13.82
CA ARG A 47 -3.89 3.35 -13.10
C ARG A 47 -3.94 3.57 -11.59
N MET A 48 -2.87 4.16 -11.04
CA MET A 48 -2.81 4.50 -9.62
C MET A 48 -3.95 5.43 -9.19
N LEU A 49 -4.27 6.45 -9.98
CA LEU A 49 -5.41 7.33 -9.71
C LEU A 49 -6.75 6.58 -9.71
N ARG A 50 -6.97 5.66 -10.67
CA ARG A 50 -8.18 4.83 -10.70
C ARG A 50 -8.34 4.00 -9.43
N GLU A 51 -7.27 3.34 -8.98
CA GLU A 51 -7.32 2.52 -7.77
C GLU A 51 -7.56 3.36 -6.51
N LEU A 52 -6.96 4.55 -6.41
CA LEU A 52 -7.21 5.48 -5.29
C LEU A 52 -8.65 6.01 -5.30
N ASN A 53 -9.19 6.33 -6.48
CA ASN A 53 -10.57 6.79 -6.60
C ASN A 53 -11.55 5.68 -6.21
N ALA A 54 -11.30 4.42 -6.57
CA ALA A 54 -12.12 3.30 -6.13
C ALA A 54 -12.16 3.16 -4.59
N ILE A 55 -11.04 3.41 -3.90
CA ILE A 55 -11.00 3.47 -2.44
C ILE A 55 -11.83 4.66 -1.94
N SER A 56 -11.62 5.85 -2.50
CA SER A 56 -12.34 7.07 -2.13
C SER A 56 -13.84 6.92 -2.25
N ASP A 57 -14.31 6.39 -3.39
CA ASP A 57 -15.73 6.19 -3.68
C ASP A 57 -16.39 5.30 -2.63
N ARG A 58 -15.72 4.23 -2.19
CA ARG A 58 -16.26 3.35 -1.14
C ARG A 58 -16.40 4.04 0.21
N MET A 59 -15.56 5.03 0.52
CA MET A 59 -15.61 5.76 1.78
C MET A 59 -16.77 6.76 1.84
N THR A 60 -17.30 7.20 0.69
CA THR A 60 -18.41 8.17 0.63
C THR A 60 -19.67 7.72 1.35
N CYS A 61 -19.86 6.41 1.51
CA CYS A 61 -21.00 5.82 2.21
C CYS A 61 -20.86 5.79 3.74
N ILE A 62 -19.70 6.15 4.31
CA ILE A 62 -19.44 6.05 5.76
C ILE A 62 -19.52 7.45 6.38
N GLU A 63 -20.59 7.69 7.14
CA GLU A 63 -20.81 9.00 7.78
C GLU A 63 -19.70 9.33 8.77
N GLY A 64 -18.97 10.43 8.54
CA GLY A 64 -17.87 10.90 9.40
C GLY A 64 -16.48 10.56 8.88
N VAL A 65 -16.37 9.72 7.83
CA VAL A 65 -15.12 9.47 7.12
C VAL A 65 -14.97 10.47 5.98
N THR A 66 -13.76 11.01 5.79
CA THR A 66 -13.43 11.86 4.64
C THR A 66 -12.19 11.35 3.93
N THR A 67 -12.15 11.58 2.62
CA THR A 67 -11.03 11.21 1.77
C THR A 67 -10.56 12.39 0.94
N VAL A 68 -9.24 12.48 0.72
CA VAL A 68 -8.62 13.45 -0.19
C VAL A 68 -7.56 12.73 -1.01
N VAL A 69 -7.73 12.69 -2.32
CA VAL A 69 -6.67 12.24 -3.24
C VAL A 69 -5.73 13.41 -3.49
N HIS A 70 -4.48 13.26 -3.06
CA HIS A 70 -3.40 14.18 -3.33
C HIS A 70 -2.70 13.70 -4.60
N GLU A 71 -2.80 14.50 -5.65
CA GLU A 71 -2.06 14.29 -6.91
C GLU A 71 -0.55 14.50 -6.72
N ARG A 72 0.21 14.38 -7.82
CA ARG A 72 1.66 14.64 -7.85
C ARG A 72 2.02 15.95 -7.15
N ARG A 73 2.90 15.85 -6.15
CA ARG A 73 3.36 17.03 -5.39
C ARG A 73 4.46 17.78 -6.13
N ASP A 74 5.41 17.06 -6.70
CA ASP A 74 6.55 17.57 -7.47
C ASP A 74 7.23 16.43 -8.27
N ASP A 75 8.25 16.77 -9.06
CA ASP A 75 9.04 15.82 -9.87
C ASP A 75 9.78 14.75 -9.05
N LYS A 76 9.94 14.96 -7.73
CA LYS A 76 10.62 14.04 -6.81
C LYS A 76 9.65 13.11 -6.09
N SER A 77 8.36 13.45 -6.07
CA SER A 77 7.27 12.67 -5.49
C SER A 77 6.14 12.56 -6.52
N SER A 78 6.40 11.77 -7.56
CA SER A 78 5.55 11.58 -8.72
C SER A 78 4.38 10.59 -8.50
N THR A 79 4.26 10.02 -7.30
CA THR A 79 3.22 9.05 -6.95
C THR A 79 2.06 9.76 -6.24
N PRO A 80 0.80 9.57 -6.69
CA PRO A 80 -0.35 10.11 -5.98
C PRO A 80 -0.57 9.33 -4.68
N ARG A 81 -1.34 9.90 -3.76
CA ARG A 81 -1.72 9.23 -2.51
C ARG A 81 -3.11 9.64 -2.09
N ILE A 82 -3.79 8.78 -1.34
CA ILE A 82 -5.06 9.14 -0.69
C ILE A 82 -4.82 9.35 0.81
N GLU A 83 -5.41 10.40 1.33
CA GLU A 83 -5.61 10.61 2.77
C GLU A 83 -6.98 10.08 3.13
N ILE A 84 -7.07 9.24 4.16
CA ILE A 84 -8.33 8.78 4.74
C ILE A 84 -8.36 9.27 6.18
N LYS A 85 -9.44 9.95 6.56
CA LYS A 85 -9.62 10.49 7.90
C LYS A 85 -10.97 10.07 8.48
N TRP A 86 -10.97 9.68 9.75
CA TRP A 86 -12.14 9.36 10.56
C TRP A 86 -12.06 10.08 11.91
N PRO A 87 -13.15 10.13 12.70
CA PRO A 87 -13.10 10.68 14.05
C PRO A 87 -12.18 9.84 14.94
N SER A 88 -11.14 10.46 15.51
CA SER A 88 -10.15 9.78 16.36
C SER A 88 -10.75 9.01 17.55
N ARG A 89 -11.94 9.40 18.01
CA ARG A 89 -12.69 8.71 19.07
C ARG A 89 -13.19 7.32 18.68
N TRP A 90 -13.26 6.99 17.39
CA TRP A 90 -13.70 5.66 16.95
C TRP A 90 -12.62 4.62 17.16
N MET A 91 -11.39 4.97 16.77
CA MET A 91 -10.28 4.02 16.73
C MET A 91 -8.96 4.77 16.51
N HIS A 92 -7.90 4.31 17.19
CA HIS A 92 -6.55 4.78 16.94
C HIS A 92 -5.93 4.05 15.72
N GLU A 93 -5.01 4.71 15.03
CA GLU A 93 -4.41 4.21 13.78
C GLU A 93 -3.65 2.90 13.93
N PRO A 94 -2.92 2.63 15.03
CA PRO A 94 -2.33 1.31 15.24
C PRO A 94 -3.37 0.20 15.25
N ASP A 95 -4.49 0.39 15.98
CA ASP A 95 -5.58 -0.58 16.06
C ASP A 95 -6.25 -0.78 14.70
N PHE A 96 -6.42 0.30 13.93
CA PHE A 96 -6.94 0.23 12.57
C PHE A 96 -6.06 -0.64 11.66
N ARG A 97 -4.74 -0.46 11.72
CA ARG A 97 -3.80 -1.28 10.94
C ARG A 97 -3.79 -2.73 11.40
N GLU A 98 -3.84 -2.98 12.70
CA GLU A 98 -3.91 -4.33 13.25
C GLU A 98 -5.16 -5.06 12.77
N ARG A 99 -6.33 -4.40 12.83
CA ARG A 99 -7.58 -4.97 12.32
C ARG A 99 -7.57 -5.23 10.83
N LEU A 100 -6.90 -4.39 10.04
CA LEU A 100 -6.70 -4.64 8.60
C LEU A 100 -5.78 -5.84 8.34
N LEU A 101 -4.83 -6.13 9.24
CA LEU A 101 -3.98 -7.32 9.16
C LEU A 101 -4.73 -8.61 9.51
N GLU A 102 -5.77 -8.49 10.33
CA GLU A 102 -6.66 -9.59 10.73
C GLU A 102 -7.87 -9.77 9.79
N ALA A 103 -8.16 -8.76 8.95
CA ALA A 103 -9.26 -8.79 8.00
C ALA A 103 -8.99 -9.73 6.81
N GLU A 104 -10.06 -10.05 6.08
CA GLU A 104 -10.01 -10.78 4.81
C GLU A 104 -10.63 -9.92 3.68
N PRO A 105 -9.85 -9.51 2.67
CA PRO A 105 -8.41 -9.76 2.49
C PRO A 105 -7.55 -9.02 3.53
N ARG A 106 -6.38 -9.59 3.84
CA ARG A 106 -5.36 -8.94 4.67
C ARG A 106 -4.78 -7.73 3.94
N VAL A 107 -4.86 -6.56 4.57
CA VAL A 107 -4.33 -5.30 4.04
C VAL A 107 -3.26 -4.76 4.97
N MET A 108 -2.02 -4.66 4.49
CA MET A 108 -0.93 -4.03 5.23
C MET A 108 -0.81 -2.56 4.80
N LEU A 109 -0.95 -1.64 5.75
CA LEU A 109 -0.71 -0.21 5.55
C LEU A 109 0.55 0.23 6.30
N ASP A 110 1.26 1.21 5.75
CA ASP A 110 2.30 1.91 6.51
C ASP A 110 1.70 2.88 7.54
N ASP A 111 2.54 3.35 8.46
CA ASP A 111 2.16 4.30 9.52
C ASP A 111 2.61 5.74 9.24
N ARG A 112 3.14 6.01 8.03
CA ARG A 112 3.77 7.29 7.70
C ARG A 112 2.71 8.38 7.64
N GLY A 113 2.83 9.32 8.56
CA GLY A 113 1.90 10.45 8.66
C GLY A 113 0.56 10.09 9.31
N ALA A 114 0.45 8.89 9.88
CA ALA A 114 -0.72 8.45 10.63
C ALA A 114 -0.83 9.23 11.96
N ARG A 115 -1.95 9.91 12.17
CA ARG A 115 -2.24 10.69 13.40
C ARG A 115 -3.68 11.20 13.44
N GLU A 116 -4.26 11.32 14.63
CA GLU A 116 -5.57 11.95 14.85
C GLU A 116 -6.73 11.38 13.99
N GLY A 117 -6.83 10.05 13.91
CA GLY A 117 -7.78 9.32 13.09
C GLY A 117 -7.49 9.43 11.60
N ARG A 118 -6.22 9.40 11.17
CA ARG A 118 -5.85 9.58 9.76
C ARG A 118 -4.75 8.64 9.33
N VAL A 119 -4.84 8.12 8.10
CA VAL A 119 -3.73 7.43 7.41
C VAL A 119 -3.55 7.93 5.97
N PHE A 120 -2.42 7.59 5.38
CA PHE A 120 -2.18 7.73 3.95
C PHE A 120 -2.03 6.35 3.29
N ILE A 121 -2.46 6.24 2.04
CA ILE A 121 -2.20 5.06 1.21
C ILE A 121 -1.51 5.52 -0.07
N ILE A 122 -0.40 4.86 -0.37
CA ILE A 122 0.35 5.02 -1.63
C ILE A 122 0.04 3.77 -2.49
N PRO A 123 -0.45 3.93 -3.73
CA PRO A 123 -0.97 2.83 -4.53
C PRO A 123 0.11 2.05 -5.30
N PHE A 124 1.40 2.24 -4.98
CA PHE A 124 2.51 1.68 -5.76
C PHE A 124 2.47 0.15 -5.83
N SER A 125 1.97 -0.50 -4.78
CA SER A 125 1.85 -1.96 -4.69
C SER A 125 0.48 -2.49 -5.13
N LEU A 126 -0.49 -1.63 -5.45
CA LEU A 126 -1.82 -2.07 -5.87
C LEU A 126 -1.77 -2.54 -7.33
N GLN A 127 -2.45 -3.64 -7.61
CA GLN A 127 -2.76 -4.12 -8.95
C GLN A 127 -4.14 -3.64 -9.41
N ASP A 128 -4.44 -3.87 -10.68
CA ASP A 128 -5.75 -3.52 -11.26
C ASP A 128 -6.91 -4.18 -10.50
N GLY A 129 -7.85 -3.34 -10.05
CA GLY A 129 -9.04 -3.75 -9.32
C GLY A 129 -8.84 -4.02 -7.82
N GLU A 130 -7.61 -3.91 -7.30
CA GLU A 130 -7.35 -4.11 -5.87
C GLU A 130 -7.82 -2.93 -5.01
N GLY A 131 -7.90 -1.72 -5.56
CA GLY A 131 -8.43 -0.54 -4.88
C GLY A 131 -9.84 -0.76 -4.37
N ALA A 132 -10.71 -1.42 -5.14
CA ALA A 132 -12.06 -1.78 -4.69
C ALA A 132 -12.04 -2.76 -3.50
N ARG A 133 -11.15 -3.76 -3.52
CA ARG A 133 -11.02 -4.74 -2.43
C ARG A 133 -10.46 -4.11 -1.16
N VAL A 134 -9.44 -3.27 -1.31
CA VAL A 134 -8.84 -2.49 -0.21
C VAL A 134 -9.87 -1.53 0.37
N GLY A 135 -10.60 -0.79 -0.48
CA GLY A 135 -11.68 0.10 -0.03
C GLY A 135 -12.75 -0.64 0.76
N GLN A 136 -13.16 -1.83 0.30
CA GLN A 136 -14.13 -2.65 1.03
C GLN A 136 -13.58 -3.16 2.37
N ALA A 137 -12.33 -3.59 2.43
CA ALA A 137 -11.69 -4.04 3.67
C ALA A 137 -11.62 -2.90 4.70
N ILE A 138 -11.18 -1.71 4.26
CA ILE A 138 -11.14 -0.49 5.09
C ILE A 138 -12.53 -0.14 5.61
N ALA A 139 -13.52 -0.10 4.73
CA ALA A 139 -14.89 0.23 5.12
C ALA A 139 -15.42 -0.74 6.17
N SER A 140 -15.20 -2.04 5.96
CA SER A 140 -15.68 -3.08 6.89
C SER A 140 -15.08 -2.92 8.29
N VAL A 141 -13.82 -2.48 8.40
CA VAL A 141 -13.18 -2.23 9.70
C VAL A 141 -13.77 -0.99 10.37
N LEU A 142 -14.00 0.09 9.61
CA LEU A 142 -14.55 1.35 10.14
C LEU A 142 -16.04 1.21 10.55
N GLU A 143 -16.85 0.53 9.73
CA GLU A 143 -18.28 0.31 9.98
C GLU A 143 -18.50 -0.53 11.26
N ARG A 144 -17.70 -1.59 11.47
CA ARG A 144 -17.76 -2.42 12.70
C ARG A 144 -17.46 -1.61 13.97
N GLU A 145 -16.61 -0.60 13.90
CA GLU A 145 -16.32 0.27 15.05
C GLU A 145 -17.47 1.23 15.35
N GLN A 146 -18.16 1.72 14.33
CA GLN A 146 -19.34 2.55 14.54
C GLN A 146 -20.44 1.76 15.25
N GLU A 147 -20.65 0.51 14.86
CA GLU A 147 -21.61 -0.41 15.49
C GLU A 147 -21.22 -0.69 16.95
N SER A 148 -19.95 -1.02 17.21
CA SER A 148 -19.45 -1.36 18.56
C SER A 148 -19.43 -0.14 19.51
N GLY A 149 -19.19 1.07 18.99
CA GLY A 149 -19.22 2.31 19.75
C GLY A 149 -20.63 2.86 20.02
N GLY A 150 -21.61 2.50 19.19
CA GLY A 150 -23.01 2.86 19.37
C GLY A 150 -23.68 2.16 20.56
N ASP A 151 -23.28 0.92 20.83
CA ASP A 151 -23.91 0.08 21.86
C ASP A 151 -23.56 0.52 23.30
N GLN A 152 -22.38 1.13 23.50
CA GLN A 152 -21.94 1.61 24.82
C GLN A 152 -22.61 2.93 25.27
N THR A 153 -23.20 3.70 24.34
CA THR A 153 -23.87 4.96 24.68
C THR A 153 -25.29 4.75 25.24
N SER A 154 -25.89 3.58 25.01
CA SER A 154 -27.25 3.25 25.43
C SER A 154 -27.36 2.88 26.93
N ILE A 155 -26.24 2.61 27.60
CA ILE A 155 -26.23 2.07 28.98
C ILE A 155 -26.18 3.20 30.05
N VAL A 156 -25.92 4.46 29.67
CA VAL A 156 -25.76 5.58 30.64
C VAL A 156 -27.02 6.48 30.72
N ARG A 157 -28.20 5.94 30.40
CA ARG A 157 -29.49 6.62 30.65
C ARG A 157 -30.43 5.74 31.45
N GLN A 158 -30.14 5.56 32.74
CA GLN A 158 -31.13 5.34 33.79
C GLN A 158 -30.70 6.06 35.06
#